data_AF-A0A962JPD4-F1
#
_entry.id   AF-A0A962JPD4-F1
#
_cell.length_a   1.000
_cell.length_b   1.000
_cell.length_c   1.000
_cell.angle_alpha   90.00
_cell.angle_beta   90.00
_cell.angle_gamma   90.00
#
_symmetry.space_group_name_H-M   'P 1'
#
loop_
_entity.id
_entity.type
_entity.pdbx_description
1 polymer ?
#
loop_
_entity_poly.entity_id
_entity_poly.type
_entity_poly.pdbx_seq_one_letter_code
_entity_poly.pdbx_strand_id
1 'polypeptide(L)'
;MQLIYQIPRNSLAWLLAAYLAVIAPHVMRLPIWIVLAAVWCLLWRIQVYRGVWNFPRRWIKYLLAGISLVGLLAGYGRLAGLEPMVALLIIGFSMKLLEMYQRRDAVLVIYLAYIIAATQLLFAQTISSALYMVFSVVLMTTALMSLNQSQGFLYPRRSLILTGKLLLQSIPLMLLLFIVMPRLGALWSVPLQQ
;
A
#
# COMPACT_ATOMS: atom_id res chain seq x y z
N MET A 1 4.92 9.45 -29.41
CA MET A 1 4.16 9.97 -28.24
C MET A 1 3.47 8.79 -27.56
N GLN A 2 4.01 8.28 -26.44
CA GLN A 2 3.29 7.25 -25.68
C GLN A 2 2.10 7.94 -25.01
N LEU A 3 0.89 7.55 -25.37
CA LEU A 3 -0.33 8.01 -24.71
C LEU A 3 -0.22 7.61 -23.24
N ILE A 4 0.06 8.58 -22.37
CA ILE A 4 0.08 8.39 -20.92
C ILE A 4 -1.34 8.01 -20.54
N TYR A 5 -1.54 6.77 -20.13
CA TYR A 5 -2.84 6.29 -19.68
C TYR A 5 -3.31 7.15 -18.50
N GLN A 6 -4.38 7.91 -18.70
CA GLN A 6 -4.93 8.75 -17.64
C GLN A 6 -5.74 7.89 -16.68
N ILE A 7 -5.20 7.65 -15.50
CA ILE A 7 -5.89 6.95 -14.42
C ILE A 7 -7.11 7.76 -13.98
N PRO A 8 -8.25 7.11 -13.72
CA PRO A 8 -9.42 7.83 -13.27
C PRO A 8 -9.20 8.66 -12.01
N ARG A 9 -9.74 9.87 -11.96
CA ARG A 9 -9.62 10.77 -10.80
C ARG A 9 -10.10 10.09 -9.51
N ASN A 10 -11.25 9.42 -9.58
CA ASN A 10 -11.81 8.67 -8.46
C ASN A 10 -10.91 7.51 -8.04
N SER A 11 -10.36 6.76 -9.00
CA SER A 11 -9.47 5.63 -8.71
C SER A 11 -8.17 6.07 -8.06
N LEU A 12 -7.61 7.19 -8.50
CA LEU A 12 -6.46 7.79 -7.87
C LEU A 12 -6.80 8.23 -6.44
N ALA A 13 -7.96 8.85 -6.19
CA ALA A 13 -8.37 9.24 -4.85
C ALA A 13 -8.50 8.03 -3.90
N TRP A 14 -9.14 6.93 -4.35
CA TRP A 14 -9.22 5.69 -3.56
C TRP A 14 -7.85 5.05 -3.34
N LEU A 15 -6.95 5.10 -4.33
CA LEU A 15 -5.58 4.60 -4.20
C LEU A 15 -4.78 5.42 -3.18
N LEU A 16 -4.90 6.74 -3.19
CA LEU A 16 -4.25 7.61 -2.20
C LEU A 16 -4.82 7.40 -0.78
N ALA A 17 -6.13 7.20 -0.66
CA ALA A 17 -6.77 6.85 0.60
C ALA A 17 -6.28 5.50 1.12
N ALA A 18 -6.16 4.49 0.25
CA ALA A 18 -5.57 3.20 0.56
C ALA A 18 -4.10 3.31 0.98
N TYR A 19 -3.30 4.13 0.29
CA TYR A 19 -1.91 4.39 0.64
C TYR A 19 -1.76 4.95 2.06
N LEU A 20 -2.55 5.97 2.40
CA LEU A 20 -2.60 6.53 3.76
C LEU A 20 -3.08 5.49 4.78
N ALA A 21 -4.13 4.76 4.41
CA ALA A 21 -4.64 3.54 5.03
C ALA A 21 -3.53 2.65 5.63
N VAL A 22 -2.64 2.25 4.73
CA VAL A 22 -1.67 1.20 5.01
C VAL A 22 -0.42 1.74 5.71
N ILE A 23 -0.03 2.98 5.45
CA ILE A 23 1.16 3.58 6.06
C ILE A 23 0.90 4.01 7.51
N ALA A 24 -0.28 4.53 7.83
CA ALA A 24 -0.61 5.04 9.16
C ALA A 24 -0.19 4.12 10.34
N PRO A 25 -0.47 2.80 10.35
CA PRO A 25 -0.06 1.93 11.44
C PRO A 25 1.45 1.69 11.53
N HIS A 26 2.19 1.94 10.44
CA HIS A 26 3.65 1.78 10.37
C HIS A 26 4.40 3.05 10.81
N VAL A 27 3.75 4.22 10.85
CA VAL A 27 4.40 5.51 11.17
C VAL A 27 5.10 5.48 12.53
N MET A 28 4.52 4.80 13.51
CA MET A 28 5.08 4.74 14.87
C MET A 28 6.31 3.84 15.00
N ARG A 29 6.56 2.97 14.01
CA ARG A 29 7.68 2.00 14.04
C ARG A 29 8.81 2.40 13.10
N LEU A 30 8.51 3.21 12.08
CA LEU A 30 9.48 3.62 11.09
C LEU A 30 10.31 4.81 11.57
N PRO A 31 11.60 4.86 11.21
CA PRO A 31 12.40 6.07 11.33
C PRO A 31 11.69 7.26 10.69
N ILE A 32 11.73 8.41 11.38
CA ILE A 32 11.00 9.62 10.99
C ILE A 32 11.31 10.05 9.55
N TRP A 33 12.54 9.83 9.08
CA TRP A 33 12.97 10.21 7.74
C TRP A 33 12.27 9.38 6.64
N ILE A 34 11.90 8.12 6.90
CA ILE A 34 11.13 7.28 5.96
C ILE A 34 9.71 7.81 5.87
N VAL A 35 9.11 8.16 7.00
CA VAL A 35 7.78 8.78 7.06
C VAL A 35 7.78 10.09 6.27
N LEU A 36 8.80 10.93 6.43
CA LEU A 36 8.95 12.17 5.67
C LEU A 36 9.09 11.89 4.17
N ALA A 37 9.89 10.91 3.76
CA ALA A 37 10.00 10.51 2.36
C ALA A 37 8.66 9.99 1.79
N ALA A 38 7.92 9.20 2.56
CA ALA A 38 6.60 8.69 2.17
C ALA A 38 5.56 9.82 2.01
N VAL A 39 5.57 10.80 2.92
CA VAL A 39 4.71 11.99 2.85
C VAL A 39 5.11 12.87 1.66
N TRP A 40 6.40 13.05 1.42
CA TRP A 40 6.90 13.79 0.26
C TRP A 40 6.42 13.16 -1.05
N CYS A 41 6.57 11.84 -1.20
CA CYS A 41 6.09 11.10 -2.37
C CYS A 41 4.57 11.24 -2.55
N LEU A 42 3.80 11.18 -1.46
CA LEU A 42 2.36 11.38 -1.48
C LEU A 42 1.98 12.79 -1.95
N LEU A 43 2.58 13.82 -1.35
CA LEU A 43 2.32 15.22 -1.69
C LEU A 43 2.69 15.50 -3.14
N TRP A 44 3.83 15.02 -3.60
CA TRP A 44 4.24 15.15 -4.99
C TRP A 44 3.22 14.52 -5.93
N ARG A 45 2.72 13.32 -5.61
CA ARG A 45 1.67 12.67 -6.42
C ARG A 45 0.37 13.47 -6.43
N ILE A 46 -0.01 14.09 -5.32
CA ILE A 46 -1.17 14.98 -5.24
C ILE A 46 -0.97 16.24 -6.10
N GLN A 47 0.23 16.83 -6.11
CA GLN A 47 0.51 18.00 -6.95
C GLN A 47 0.50 17.66 -8.45
N VAL A 48 1.00 16.47 -8.82
CA VAL A 48 0.88 15.95 -10.20
C VAL A 48 -0.61 15.76 -10.56
N TYR A 49 -1.42 15.22 -9.65
CA TYR A 49 -2.86 15.09 -9.86
C TYR A 49 -3.60 16.43 -10.01
N ARG A 50 -3.12 17.49 -9.33
CA ARG A 50 -3.64 18.86 -9.48
C ARG A 50 -3.17 19.54 -10.78
N GLY A 51 -2.28 18.91 -11.54
CA GLY A 51 -1.70 19.49 -12.77
C GLY A 51 -0.69 20.60 -12.51
N VAL A 52 -0.27 20.80 -11.26
CA VAL A 52 0.70 21.86 -10.90
C VAL A 52 2.11 21.42 -11.25
N TRP A 53 2.44 20.14 -11.02
CA TRP A 53 3.79 19.59 -11.20
C TRP A 53 3.84 18.48 -12.24
N ASN A 54 5.01 18.33 -12.87
CA ASN A 54 5.32 17.19 -13.72
C ASN A 54 5.80 15.99 -12.89
N PHE A 55 5.75 14.81 -13.51
CA PHE A 55 6.35 13.61 -12.91
C PHE A 55 7.84 13.83 -12.58
N PRO A 56 8.32 13.31 -11.44
CA PRO A 56 9.71 13.49 -11.04
C PRO A 56 10.65 12.84 -12.05
N ARG A 57 11.75 13.52 -12.36
CA ARG A 57 12.79 13.02 -13.27
C ARG A 57 13.38 11.72 -12.71
N ARG A 58 13.83 10.81 -13.60
CA ARG A 58 14.42 9.51 -13.21
C ARG A 58 15.56 9.67 -12.19
N TRP A 59 16.41 10.67 -12.36
CA TRP A 59 17.51 10.97 -11.43
C TRP A 59 17.06 11.30 -10.00
N ILE A 60 15.96 12.03 -9.82
CA ILE A 60 15.42 12.34 -8.48
C ILE A 60 14.99 11.04 -7.78
N LYS A 61 14.40 10.12 -8.53
CA LYS A 61 14.00 8.81 -8.00
C LYS A 61 15.21 7.97 -7.60
N TYR A 62 16.25 7.90 -8.45
CA TYR A 62 17.48 7.19 -8.09
C TYR A 62 18.18 7.78 -6.87
N LEU A 63 18.21 9.12 -6.77
CA LEU A 63 18.75 9.81 -5.62
C LEU A 63 17.94 9.50 -4.35
N LEU A 64 16.61 9.51 -4.43
CA LEU A 64 15.74 9.18 -3.29
C LEU A 64 15.88 7.71 -2.85
N ALA A 65 16.03 6.77 -3.80
CA ALA A 65 16.36 5.38 -3.51
C ALA A 65 17.73 5.24 -2.84
N GLY A 66 18.76 5.90 -3.39
CA GLY A 66 20.12 5.85 -2.85
C GLY A 66 20.18 6.39 -1.43
N ILE A 67 19.56 7.55 -1.17
CA ILE A 67 19.47 8.14 0.18
C ILE A 67 18.73 7.21 1.11
N SER A 68 17.63 6.60 0.67
CA SER A 68 16.85 5.69 1.51
C SER A 68 17.61 4.41 1.84
N LEU A 69 18.39 3.87 0.89
CA LEU A 69 19.22 2.70 1.12
C LEU A 69 20.34 3.00 2.12
N VAL A 70 21.03 4.13 1.95
CA VAL A 70 22.08 4.58 2.88
C VAL A 70 21.50 4.87 4.26
N GLY A 71 20.34 5.53 4.33
CA GLY A 71 19.64 5.82 5.57
C GLY A 71 19.22 4.56 6.34
N LEU A 72 18.79 3.52 5.63
CA LEU A 72 18.48 2.22 6.23
C LEU A 72 19.72 1.50 6.77
N LEU A 73 20.81 1.48 6.00
CA LEU A 73 22.06 0.86 6.43
C LEU A 73 22.64 1.58 7.66
N ALA A 74 22.60 2.91 7.68
CA ALA A 74 23.05 3.70 8.82
C ALA A 74 22.12 3.57 10.03
N GLY A 75 20.80 3.47 9.82
CA GLY A 75 19.82 3.42 10.91
C GLY A 75 19.68 2.05 11.58
N TYR A 76 19.64 0.97 10.79
CA TYR A 76 19.45 -0.40 11.30
C TYR A 76 20.75 -1.19 11.40
N GLY A 77 21.84 -0.75 10.76
CA GLY A 77 23.14 -1.43 10.72
C GLY A 77 23.16 -2.71 9.87
N ARG A 78 22.17 -3.59 10.04
CA ARG A 78 21.99 -4.83 9.26
C ARG A 78 20.59 -4.86 8.65
N LEU A 79 20.52 -5.30 7.39
CA LEU A 79 19.24 -5.48 6.70
C LEU A 79 18.56 -6.81 7.03
N ALA A 80 19.23 -7.73 7.71
CA ALA A 80 18.73 -9.09 8.00
C ALA A 80 17.69 -9.17 9.15
N GLY A 81 16.79 -8.18 9.23
CA GLY A 81 15.75 -8.10 10.25
C GLY A 81 14.37 -7.84 9.64
N LEU A 82 13.31 -8.12 10.40
CA LEU A 82 11.94 -7.92 9.94
C LEU A 82 11.63 -6.42 9.74
N GLU A 83 12.03 -5.58 10.69
CA GLU A 83 11.83 -4.12 10.62
C GLU A 83 12.49 -3.44 9.40
N PRO A 84 13.80 -3.63 9.12
CA PRO A 84 14.43 -3.03 7.95
C PRO A 84 13.83 -3.55 6.63
N MET A 85 13.36 -4.80 6.59
CA MET A 85 12.69 -5.35 5.40
C MET A 85 11.33 -4.71 5.14
N VAL A 86 10.53 -4.49 6.19
CA VAL A 86 9.26 -3.76 6.08
C VAL A 86 9.52 -2.31 5.68
N ALA A 87 10.55 -1.67 6.24
CA ALA A 87 10.93 -0.32 5.89
C ALA A 87 11.35 -0.19 4.41
N LEU A 88 12.15 -1.14 3.90
CA LEU A 88 12.48 -1.23 2.47
C LEU A 88 11.24 -1.36 1.59
N LEU A 89 10.29 -2.20 2.00
CA LEU A 89 9.04 -2.41 1.29
C LEU A 89 8.22 -1.11 1.22
N ILE A 90 8.15 -0.37 2.32
CA ILE A 90 7.42 0.90 2.39
C ILE A 90 8.10 1.98 1.55
N ILE A 91 9.43 2.08 1.56
CA ILE A 91 10.17 2.97 0.66
C ILE A 91 9.88 2.63 -0.80
N GLY A 92 10.00 1.35 -1.16
CA GLY A 92 9.71 0.87 -2.51
C GLY A 92 8.27 1.18 -2.94
N PHE A 93 7.31 1.02 -2.04
CA PHE A 93 5.91 1.37 -2.26
C PHE A 93 5.69 2.88 -2.46
N SER A 94 6.28 3.73 -1.61
CA SER A 94 6.25 5.18 -1.76
C SER A 94 6.88 5.66 -3.06
N MET A 95 7.98 5.03 -3.48
CA MET A 95 8.60 5.32 -4.76
C MET A 95 7.73 4.83 -5.93
N LYS A 96 7.15 3.63 -5.84
CA LYS A 96 6.28 3.08 -6.88
C LYS A 96 5.05 3.94 -7.11
N LEU A 97 4.55 4.63 -6.08
CA LEU A 97 3.48 5.63 -6.19
C LEU A 97 3.84 6.76 -7.19
N LEU A 98 5.10 7.21 -7.20
CA LEU A 98 5.59 8.24 -8.12
C LEU A 98 5.84 7.73 -9.55
N GLU A 99 5.99 6.42 -9.72
CA GLU A 99 6.25 5.78 -11.01
C GLU A 99 4.99 5.26 -11.71
N MET A 100 3.82 5.64 -11.22
CA MET A 100 2.56 5.14 -11.76
C MET A 100 2.17 5.89 -13.04
N TYR A 101 2.50 5.29 -14.20
CA TYR A 101 2.21 5.82 -15.54
C TYR A 101 1.13 5.04 -16.28
N GLN A 102 1.06 3.72 -16.06
CA GLN A 102 0.07 2.85 -16.70
C GLN A 102 -0.90 2.26 -15.68
N ARG A 103 -2.05 1.75 -16.17
CA ARG A 103 -3.00 0.97 -15.35
C ARG A 103 -2.31 -0.19 -14.62
N ARG A 104 -1.36 -0.85 -15.29
CA ARG A 104 -0.58 -1.96 -14.71
C ARG A 104 0.19 -1.51 -13.47
N ASP A 105 0.81 -0.33 -13.51
CA ASP A 105 1.50 0.22 -12.35
C ASP A 105 0.56 0.50 -11.18
N ALA A 106 -0.65 1.01 -11.46
CA ALA A 106 -1.66 1.27 -10.43
C ALA A 106 -2.13 -0.03 -9.75
N VAL A 107 -2.35 -1.09 -10.53
CA VAL A 107 -2.65 -2.42 -10.00
C VAL A 107 -1.50 -2.92 -9.12
N LEU A 108 -0.25 -2.77 -9.55
CA LEU A 108 0.93 -3.17 -8.77
C LEU A 108 1.01 -2.40 -7.44
N VAL A 109 0.75 -1.08 -7.44
CA VAL A 109 0.72 -0.29 -6.20
C VAL A 109 -0.36 -0.81 -5.25
N ILE A 110 -1.55 -1.13 -5.76
CA ILE A 110 -2.62 -1.70 -4.92
C ILE A 110 -2.22 -3.07 -4.35
N TYR A 111 -1.55 -3.93 -5.13
CA TYR A 111 -1.05 -5.21 -4.62
C TYR A 111 0.08 -5.06 -3.60
N LEU A 112 0.96 -4.08 -3.77
CA LEU A 112 1.96 -3.74 -2.76
C LEU A 112 1.30 -3.27 -1.46
N ALA A 113 0.23 -2.48 -1.53
CA ALA A 113 -0.57 -2.13 -0.36
C ALA A 113 -1.12 -3.39 0.33
N TYR A 114 -1.66 -4.34 -0.46
CA TYR A 114 -1.83 -5.78 -0.14
C TYR A 114 -0.83 -6.30 0.88
N ILE A 115 0.41 -6.39 0.40
CA ILE A 115 1.50 -7.03 1.12
C ILE A 115 1.85 -6.24 2.39
N ILE A 116 1.95 -4.91 2.32
CA ILE A 116 2.29 -4.08 3.48
C ILE A 116 1.23 -4.19 4.58
N ALA A 117 -0.04 -4.16 4.21
CA ALA A 117 -1.12 -4.34 5.18
C ALA A 117 -0.98 -5.70 5.86
N ALA A 118 -0.70 -6.78 5.12
CA ALA A 118 -0.44 -8.08 5.71
C ALA A 118 0.76 -8.07 6.67
N THR A 119 1.81 -7.29 6.40
CA THR A 119 2.96 -7.17 7.32
C THR A 119 2.58 -6.56 8.68
N GLN A 120 1.54 -5.73 8.76
CA GLN A 120 1.08 -5.19 10.04
C GLN A 120 0.62 -6.29 11.01
N LEU A 121 0.05 -7.38 10.49
CA LEU A 121 -0.42 -8.52 11.28
C LEU A 121 0.75 -9.34 11.89
N LEU A 122 1.98 -9.15 11.40
CA LEU A 122 3.18 -9.72 12.01
C LEU A 122 3.52 -9.02 13.32
N PHE A 123 3.19 -7.73 13.45
CA PHE A 123 3.55 -6.93 14.61
C PHE A 123 2.42 -6.77 15.64
N ALA A 124 1.16 -6.76 15.19
CA ALA A 124 0.01 -6.56 16.07
C ALA A 124 -1.10 -7.55 15.70
N GLN A 125 -1.51 -8.35 16.68
CA GLN A 125 -2.56 -9.36 16.55
C GLN A 125 -3.73 -9.07 17.49
N THR A 126 -4.02 -7.77 17.70
CA THR A 126 -5.14 -7.33 18.53
C THR A 126 -6.42 -7.20 17.71
N ILE A 127 -7.57 -7.25 18.38
CA ILE A 127 -8.89 -7.07 17.73
C ILE A 127 -8.96 -5.72 16.99
N SER A 128 -8.42 -4.66 17.59
CA SER A 128 -8.34 -3.33 16.97
C SER A 128 -7.54 -3.33 15.66
N SER A 129 -6.40 -4.04 15.63
CA SER A 129 -5.61 -4.17 14.41
C SER A 129 -6.35 -4.95 13.32
N ALA A 130 -7.10 -5.99 13.68
CA ALA A 130 -7.92 -6.74 12.74
C ALA A 130 -9.03 -5.87 12.12
N LEU A 131 -9.75 -5.09 12.92
CA LEU A 131 -10.78 -4.16 12.42
C LEU A 131 -10.17 -3.11 11.48
N TYR A 132 -9.02 -2.55 11.84
CA TYR A 132 -8.30 -1.60 10.99
C TYR A 132 -7.85 -2.23 9.66
N MET A 133 -7.44 -3.49 9.70
CA MET A 133 -7.05 -4.26 8.52
C MET A 133 -8.23 -4.51 7.59
N VAL A 134 -9.41 -4.84 8.12
CA VAL A 134 -10.64 -4.96 7.33
C VAL A 134 -10.96 -3.62 6.64
N PHE A 135 -10.88 -2.51 7.39
CA PHE A 135 -11.07 -1.17 6.81
C PHE A 135 -10.09 -0.88 5.66
N SER A 136 -8.81 -1.19 5.85
CA SER A 136 -7.78 -1.01 4.81
C SER A 136 -8.09 -1.86 3.57
N VAL A 137 -8.41 -3.14 3.75
CA VAL A 137 -8.80 -4.06 2.67
C VAL A 137 -10.00 -3.54 1.88
N VAL A 138 -11.00 -2.95 2.54
CA VAL A 138 -12.14 -2.30 1.86
C VAL A 138 -11.66 -1.17 0.95
N LEU A 139 -10.77 -0.29 1.42
CA LEU A 139 -10.21 0.81 0.63
C LEU A 139 -9.42 0.30 -0.58
N MET A 140 -8.52 -0.68 -0.38
CA MET A 140 -7.70 -1.26 -1.45
C MET A 140 -8.56 -1.98 -2.50
N THR A 141 -9.57 -2.71 -2.07
CA THR A 141 -10.49 -3.41 -2.97
C THR A 141 -11.39 -2.40 -3.72
N THR A 142 -11.79 -1.31 -3.06
CA THR A 142 -12.51 -0.20 -3.72
C THR A 142 -11.64 0.50 -4.76
N ALA A 143 -10.35 0.73 -4.45
CA ALA A 143 -9.39 1.27 -5.41
C ALA A 143 -9.25 0.35 -6.62
N LEU A 144 -9.10 -0.97 -6.40
CA LEU A 144 -9.01 -1.96 -7.46
C LEU A 144 -10.27 -2.00 -8.32
N MET A 145 -11.44 -2.01 -7.68
CA MET A 145 -12.73 -2.05 -8.36
C MET A 145 -12.93 -0.80 -9.22
N SER A 146 -12.63 0.39 -8.67
CA SER A 146 -12.76 1.64 -9.40
C SER A 146 -11.82 1.70 -10.61
N LEU A 147 -10.62 1.12 -10.52
CA LEU A 147 -9.64 1.07 -11.61
C LEU A 147 -10.07 0.14 -12.74
N ASN A 148 -10.84 -0.90 -12.42
CA ASN A 148 -11.34 -1.89 -13.38
C ASN A 148 -12.71 -1.53 -13.98
N GLN A 149 -13.43 -0.56 -13.42
CA GLN A 149 -14.71 -0.10 -13.98
C GLN A 149 -14.50 0.88 -15.13
N SER A 150 -15.04 0.55 -16.31
CA SER A 150 -15.01 1.43 -17.50
C SER A 150 -15.68 2.79 -17.28
N GLN A 151 -16.72 2.85 -16.44
CA GLN A 151 -17.48 4.06 -16.09
C GLN A 151 -17.38 4.46 -14.60
N GLY A 152 -16.34 4.01 -13.89
CA GLY A 152 -16.17 4.23 -12.45
C GLY A 152 -16.05 5.71 -12.01
N PHE A 153 -15.84 6.62 -12.98
CA PHE A 153 -15.77 8.07 -12.76
C PHE A 153 -17.08 8.71 -12.28
N LEU A 154 -18.24 8.16 -12.65
CA LEU A 154 -19.53 8.82 -12.41
C LEU A 154 -20.07 8.57 -10.99
N TYR A 155 -19.70 7.47 -10.34
CA TYR A 155 -20.29 7.06 -9.06
C TYR A 155 -19.27 6.44 -8.09
N PRO A 156 -18.49 7.24 -7.33
CA PRO A 156 -17.50 6.72 -6.38
C PRO A 156 -18.13 5.83 -5.30
N ARG A 157 -19.36 6.17 -4.85
CA ARG A 157 -20.12 5.38 -3.87
C ARG A 157 -20.49 3.99 -4.41
N ARG A 158 -20.74 3.87 -5.71
CA ARG A 158 -21.11 2.58 -6.33
C ARG A 158 -19.95 1.58 -6.26
N SER A 159 -18.71 2.05 -6.43
CA SER A 159 -17.51 1.21 -6.27
C SER A 159 -17.40 0.65 -4.86
N LEU A 160 -17.68 1.48 -3.84
CA LEU A 160 -17.66 1.06 -2.44
C LEU A 160 -18.77 0.03 -2.13
N ILE A 161 -20.00 0.26 -2.62
CA ILE A 161 -21.13 -0.66 -2.41
C ILE A 161 -20.86 -2.03 -3.06
N LEU A 162 -20.36 -2.04 -4.29
CA LEU A 162 -20.01 -3.29 -4.97
C LEU A 162 -18.89 -4.04 -4.25
N THR A 163 -17.88 -3.31 -3.78
CA THR A 163 -16.81 -3.87 -2.94
C THR A 163 -17.36 -4.47 -1.66
N GLY A 164 -18.26 -3.77 -0.96
CA GLY A 164 -18.92 -4.29 0.24
C GLY A 164 -19.69 -5.57 -0.03
N LYS A 165 -20.43 -5.66 -1.15
CA LYS A 165 -21.13 -6.88 -1.55
C LYS A 165 -20.16 -8.05 -1.81
N LEU A 166 -19.05 -7.80 -2.52
CA LEU A 166 -18.04 -8.83 -2.80
C LEU A 166 -17.37 -9.33 -1.51
N LEU A 167 -17.03 -8.42 -0.58
CA LEU A 167 -16.45 -8.80 0.70
C LEU A 167 -17.44 -9.58 1.56
N LEU A 168 -18.72 -9.20 1.56
CA LEU A 168 -19.77 -9.92 2.28
C LEU A 168 -19.99 -11.33 1.71
N GLN A 169 -19.94 -11.49 0.39
CA GLN A 169 -19.95 -12.80 -0.27
C GLN A 169 -18.69 -13.63 0.01
N SER A 170 -17.60 -13.00 0.44
CA SER A 170 -16.36 -13.69 0.83
C SER A 170 -16.43 -14.24 2.25
N ILE A 171 -17.38 -13.80 3.09
CA ILE A 171 -17.53 -14.28 4.47
C ILE A 171 -17.86 -15.79 4.54
N PRO A 172 -18.81 -16.33 3.76
CA PRO A 172 -19.05 -17.78 3.73
C PRO A 172 -17.80 -18.59 3.37
N LEU A 173 -17.04 -18.12 2.37
CA LEU A 173 -15.79 -18.77 1.97
C LEU A 173 -14.74 -18.69 3.07
N MET A 174 -14.63 -17.54 3.75
CA MET A 174 -13.75 -17.36 4.91
C MET A 174 -14.12 -18.34 6.03
N LEU A 175 -15.41 -18.49 6.37
CA LEU A 175 -15.86 -19.43 7.40
C LEU A 175 -15.56 -20.88 7.02
N LEU A 176 -15.78 -21.24 5.76
CA LEU A 176 -15.44 -22.56 5.23
C LEU A 176 -13.93 -22.83 5.38
N LEU A 177 -13.08 -21.90 4.91
CA LEU A 177 -11.64 -22.03 5.06
C LEU A 177 -11.19 -22.03 6.53
N PHE A 178 -11.85 -21.27 7.39
CA PHE A 178 -11.52 -21.23 8.83
C PHE A 178 -11.83 -22.55 9.55
N ILE A 179 -12.90 -23.24 9.17
CA ILE A 179 -13.30 -24.53 9.74
C ILE A 179 -12.47 -25.68 9.15
N VAL A 180 -12.26 -25.65 7.83
CA VAL A 180 -11.62 -26.76 7.11
C VAL A 180 -10.10 -26.70 7.19
N MET A 181 -9.51 -25.49 7.16
CA MET A 181 -8.05 -25.36 7.13
C MET A 181 -7.47 -25.64 8.52
N PRO A 182 -6.55 -26.61 8.67
CA PRO A 182 -5.87 -26.84 9.93
C PRO A 182 -5.07 -25.58 10.29
N ARG A 183 -5.08 -25.21 11.58
CA ARG A 183 -4.24 -24.13 12.10
C ARG A 183 -2.80 -24.59 12.07
N LEU A 184 -2.13 -24.35 10.94
CA LEU A 184 -0.71 -24.64 10.80
C LEU A 184 0.07 -23.70 11.75
N GLY A 185 0.94 -24.28 12.57
CA GLY A 185 1.90 -23.51 13.36
C GLY A 185 2.85 -22.72 12.47
N ALA A 186 3.69 -21.87 13.07
CA ALA A 186 4.71 -21.14 12.33
C ALA A 186 5.64 -22.14 11.62
N LEU A 187 5.53 -22.23 10.29
CA LEU A 187 6.37 -23.09 9.46
C LEU A 187 7.84 -22.62 9.46
N TRP A 188 8.05 -21.35 9.80
CA TRP A 188 9.35 -20.69 9.91
C TRP A 188 9.29 -19.73 11.09
N SER A 189 10.15 -19.91 12.10
CA SER A 189 10.31 -18.96 13.20
C SER A 189 11.42 -17.97 12.86
N VAL A 190 11.09 -16.69 12.80
CA VAL A 190 12.09 -15.62 12.78
C VAL A 190 12.30 -15.20 14.22
N PRO A 191 13.52 -15.30 14.78
CA PRO A 191 13.78 -14.84 16.13
C PRO A 191 13.52 -13.33 16.20
N LEU A 192 12.53 -12.93 17.01
CA LEU A 192 12.34 -11.53 17.37
C LEU A 192 13.45 -11.18 18.36
N GLN A 193 14.36 -10.31 17.94
CA GLN A 193 15.38 -9.75 18.82
C GLN A 193 14.63 -8.84 19.82
N GLN A 194 14.44 -9.35 21.05
CA GLN A 194 13.97 -8.57 22.19
C GLN A 194 15.07 -7.64 22.68
#